data_AF-M2UKQ9-F1
#
_entry.id   AF-M2UKQ9-F1
#
_cell.length_a   1.000
_cell.length_b   1.000
_cell.length_c   1.000
_cell.angle_alpha   90.00
_cell.angle_beta   90.00
_cell.angle_gamma   90.00
#
_symmetry.space_group_name_H-M   'P 1'
#
loop_
_entity.id
_entity.type
_entity.pdbx_description
1 polymer ?
#
loop_
_entity_poly.entity_id
_entity_poly.type
_entity_poly.pdbx_seq_one_letter_code
_entity_poly.pdbx_strand_id
1 'polypeptide(L)'
;MPFDIPRLLLPASFALLVACASNDKTPSSVVLSDDNRCPQTLQSGQQLIVSLPSNPTTGYRWILHEAAAEQLRSLGPEVFSNPKADMIGGDGLSTWRFEAQESGSGRLYLTYQRPWEADAEPAGMFDCRIEVR
;
A
#
# COMPACT_ATOMS: atom_id res chain seq x y z
N MET A 1 14.75 77.06 -30.72
CA MET A 1 14.19 76.70 -29.40
C MET A 1 14.09 75.18 -29.36
N PRO A 2 14.84 74.51 -28.47
CA PRO A 2 15.11 73.08 -28.52
C PRO A 2 13.93 72.28 -27.95
N PHE A 3 13.73 71.06 -28.45
CA PHE A 3 12.90 70.06 -27.77
C PHE A 3 13.72 68.80 -27.54
N ASP A 4 13.53 68.29 -26.33
CA ASP A 4 14.35 67.38 -25.56
C ASP A 4 14.43 65.93 -26.04
N ILE A 5 15.48 65.30 -25.51
CA ILE A 5 15.93 63.90 -25.56
C ILE A 5 14.82 62.87 -25.31
N PRO A 6 14.75 61.75 -26.06
CA PRO A 6 14.14 60.55 -25.55
C PRO A 6 15.20 59.62 -24.95
N ARG A 7 15.01 59.38 -23.66
CA ARG A 7 15.62 58.32 -22.85
C ARG A 7 15.49 56.96 -23.54
N LEU A 8 16.61 56.35 -23.91
CA LEU A 8 16.66 54.92 -24.24
C LEU A 8 17.04 54.14 -22.97
N LEU A 9 16.00 53.73 -22.25
CA LEU A 9 16.07 52.75 -21.17
C LEU A 9 16.43 51.38 -21.76
N LEU A 10 17.51 50.77 -21.27
CA LEU A 10 17.88 49.39 -21.58
C LEU A 10 16.74 48.43 -21.17
N PRO A 11 16.31 47.49 -22.03
CA PRO A 11 15.32 46.50 -21.65
C PRO A 11 15.94 45.48 -20.67
N ALA A 12 15.26 45.35 -19.53
CA ALA A 12 15.51 44.35 -18.49
C ALA A 12 15.40 42.93 -19.08
N SER A 13 16.50 42.18 -19.03
CA SER A 13 16.50 40.75 -19.34
C SER A 13 16.09 39.98 -18.09
N PHE A 14 14.79 39.67 -17.97
CA PHE A 14 14.27 38.75 -16.97
C PHE A 14 14.47 37.32 -17.49
N ALA A 15 15.49 36.62 -17.01
CA ALA A 15 15.66 35.19 -17.24
C ALA A 15 14.71 34.42 -16.30
N LEU A 16 13.55 34.02 -16.81
CA LEU A 16 12.64 33.10 -16.12
C LEU A 16 13.17 31.67 -16.25
N LEU A 17 13.82 31.19 -15.19
CA LEU A 17 14.09 29.76 -15.01
C LEU A 17 12.80 29.08 -14.56
N VAL A 18 12.06 28.48 -15.49
CA VAL A 18 10.95 27.57 -15.21
C VAL A 18 11.35 26.17 -15.67
N ALA A 19 11.81 25.35 -14.74
CA ALA A 19 12.13 23.93 -14.91
C ALA A 19 12.35 23.34 -13.51
N CYS A 20 11.70 22.29 -13.01
CA CYS A 20 10.69 21.37 -13.51
C CYS A 20 9.79 21.00 -12.31
N ALA A 21 8.47 20.92 -12.50
CA ALA A 21 7.63 20.18 -11.56
C ALA A 21 7.62 18.72 -12.02
N SER A 22 8.44 17.88 -11.38
CA SER A 22 8.38 16.44 -11.59
C SER A 22 7.07 15.92 -11.01
N ASN A 23 6.06 15.73 -11.87
CA ASN A 23 4.88 14.95 -11.52
C ASN A 23 5.26 13.46 -11.56
N ASP A 24 6.06 13.02 -10.59
CA ASP A 24 6.33 11.60 -10.35
C ASP A 24 5.08 10.95 -9.77
N LYS A 25 4.13 10.63 -10.65
CA LYS A 25 2.92 9.87 -10.32
C LYS A 25 3.28 8.37 -10.25
N THR A 26 4.33 8.02 -9.49
CA THR A 26 4.55 6.63 -9.09
C THR A 26 3.44 6.27 -8.11
N PRO A 27 2.62 5.23 -8.37
CA PRO A 27 1.63 4.77 -7.40
C PRO A 27 2.35 4.40 -6.11
N SER A 28 2.11 5.15 -5.03
CA SER A 28 2.72 4.89 -3.73
C SER A 28 2.14 3.60 -3.14
N SER A 29 2.99 2.71 -2.61
CA SER A 29 2.50 1.49 -1.95
C SER A 29 1.85 1.81 -0.61
N VAL A 30 0.67 1.25 -0.34
CA VAL A 30 0.01 1.27 0.97
C VAL A 30 0.40 0.02 1.75
N VAL A 31 0.85 0.18 2.98
CA VAL A 31 1.20 -0.95 3.86
C VAL A 31 0.25 -1.00 5.06
N LEU A 32 -0.42 -2.13 5.27
CA LEU A 32 -1.30 -2.41 6.40
C LEU A 32 -0.66 -3.46 7.32
N SER A 33 -0.62 -3.18 8.62
CA SER A 33 -0.13 -4.12 9.64
C SER A 33 -1.23 -4.60 10.59
N ASP A 34 -2.41 -3.97 10.48
CA ASP A 34 -3.64 -4.20 11.21
C ASP A 34 -4.80 -3.60 10.40
N ASP A 35 -6.03 -3.75 10.88
CA ASP A 35 -7.26 -3.23 10.29
C ASP A 35 -7.69 -1.86 10.83
N ASN A 36 -6.89 -1.23 11.71
CA ASN A 36 -7.20 0.07 12.33
C ASN A 36 -7.36 1.22 11.32
N ARG A 37 -6.81 1.05 10.11
CA ARG A 37 -6.92 2.03 9.03
C ARG A 37 -8.07 1.73 8.07
N CYS A 38 -8.87 0.69 8.28
CA CYS A 38 -9.96 0.34 7.37
C CYS A 38 -11.19 1.27 7.56
N PRO A 39 -11.96 1.57 6.50
CA PRO A 39 -11.81 1.11 5.12
C PRO A 39 -10.59 1.72 4.41
N GLN A 40 -10.07 1.04 3.40
CA GLN A 40 -8.91 1.48 2.64
C GLN A 40 -9.27 1.84 1.21
N THR A 41 -9.03 3.10 0.86
CA THR A 41 -9.20 3.61 -0.51
C THR A 41 -7.87 3.57 -1.26
N LEU A 42 -7.89 2.96 -2.43
CA LEU A 42 -6.74 2.81 -3.34
C LEU A 42 -7.05 3.46 -4.68
N GLN A 43 -6.00 3.80 -5.42
CA GLN A 43 -6.08 4.19 -6.82
C GLN A 43 -5.75 2.99 -7.72
N SER A 44 -6.32 2.93 -8.92
CA SER A 44 -5.92 1.91 -9.90
C SER A 44 -4.40 1.96 -10.17
N GLY A 45 -3.75 0.79 -10.20
CA GLY A 45 -2.31 0.60 -10.27
C GLY A 45 -1.55 0.76 -8.95
N GLN A 46 -2.24 1.10 -7.84
CA GLN A 46 -1.61 1.23 -6.53
C GLN A 46 -1.36 -0.14 -5.90
N GLN A 47 -0.19 -0.32 -5.26
CA GLN A 47 0.11 -1.54 -4.52
C GLN A 47 -0.44 -1.49 -3.09
N LEU A 48 -1.06 -2.58 -2.67
CA LEU A 48 -1.45 -2.84 -1.29
C LEU A 48 -0.60 -3.98 -0.73
N ILE A 49 0.10 -3.73 0.38
CA ILE A 49 0.91 -4.71 1.09
C ILE A 49 0.27 -4.93 2.46
N VAL A 50 -0.19 -6.14 2.73
CA VAL A 50 -0.72 -6.52 4.05
C VAL A 50 0.33 -7.36 4.75
N SER A 51 0.80 -6.92 5.91
CA SER A 51 1.91 -7.53 6.65
C SER A 51 1.52 -7.72 8.11
N LEU A 52 1.01 -8.91 8.43
CA LEU A 52 0.44 -9.22 9.73
C LEU A 52 1.43 -10.01 10.61
N PRO A 53 1.48 -9.75 11.93
CA PRO A 53 2.23 -10.57 12.88
C PRO A 53 1.83 -12.05 12.76
N SER A 54 2.82 -12.93 12.75
CA SER A 54 2.62 -14.37 12.55
C SER A 54 3.70 -15.18 13.25
N ASN A 55 3.34 -16.28 13.90
CA ASN A 55 4.28 -17.19 14.53
C ASN A 55 3.98 -18.64 14.12
N PRO A 56 4.59 -19.12 13.02
CA PRO A 56 4.30 -20.45 12.48
C PRO A 56 4.74 -21.59 13.41
N THR A 57 5.61 -21.35 14.40
CA THR A 57 6.04 -22.41 15.34
C THR A 57 4.94 -22.85 16.30
N THR A 58 3.93 -22.01 16.49
CA THR A 58 2.76 -22.32 17.33
C THR A 58 1.70 -23.15 16.59
N GLY A 59 1.89 -23.37 15.29
CA GLY A 59 0.95 -24.01 14.38
C GLY A 59 -0.11 -23.07 13.79
N TYR A 60 -0.20 -21.83 14.28
CA TYR A 60 -1.12 -20.84 13.74
C TYR A 60 -0.65 -20.29 12.40
N ARG A 61 -1.61 -20.00 11.52
CA ARG A 61 -1.39 -19.35 10.23
C ARG A 61 -2.53 -18.40 9.92
N TRP A 62 -2.24 -17.40 9.11
CA TRP A 62 -3.28 -16.59 8.50
C TRP A 62 -3.90 -17.34 7.32
N ILE A 63 -5.22 -17.44 7.31
CA ILE A 63 -6.03 -18.03 6.24
C ILE A 63 -6.74 -16.88 5.54
N LEU A 64 -6.48 -16.73 4.24
CA LEU A 64 -7.13 -15.76 3.37
C LEU A 64 -8.47 -16.32 2.89
N HIS A 65 -9.57 -15.73 3.34
CA HIS A 65 -10.94 -16.14 2.98
C HIS A 65 -11.50 -15.32 1.83
N GLU A 66 -11.33 -14.00 1.89
CA GLU A 66 -11.78 -13.08 0.84
C GLU A 66 -10.63 -12.16 0.45
N ALA A 67 -10.39 -12.02 -0.85
CA ALA A 67 -9.25 -11.27 -1.38
C ALA A 67 -9.66 -10.01 -2.17
N ALA A 68 -10.96 -9.66 -2.19
CA ALA A 68 -11.51 -8.66 -3.11
C ALA A 68 -11.03 -8.88 -4.56
N ALA A 69 -11.09 -10.13 -5.05
CA ALA A 69 -10.38 -10.57 -6.27
C ALA A 69 -10.78 -9.85 -7.57
N GLU A 70 -11.93 -9.17 -7.59
CA GLU A 70 -12.30 -8.29 -8.68
C GLU A 70 -11.50 -6.97 -8.65
N GLN A 71 -11.30 -6.39 -7.47
CA GLN A 71 -10.64 -5.09 -7.28
C GLN A 71 -9.12 -5.22 -7.11
N LEU A 72 -8.66 -6.34 -6.54
CA LEU A 72 -7.26 -6.61 -6.21
C LEU A 72 -6.72 -7.80 -6.96
N ARG A 73 -5.60 -7.60 -7.66
CA ARG A 73 -4.80 -8.68 -8.24
C ARG A 73 -3.69 -9.06 -7.28
N SER A 74 -3.61 -10.34 -6.92
CA SER A 74 -2.45 -10.87 -6.18
C SER A 74 -1.17 -10.78 -7.02
N LEU A 75 -0.10 -10.28 -6.41
CA LEU A 75 1.24 -10.21 -7.01
C LEU A 75 2.12 -11.42 -6.65
N GLY A 76 1.57 -12.40 -5.92
CA GLY A 76 2.30 -13.60 -5.52
C GLY A 76 1.72 -14.27 -4.27
N PRO A 77 2.31 -15.40 -3.84
CA PRO A 77 1.91 -16.09 -2.63
C PRO A 77 2.23 -15.29 -1.36
N GLU A 78 1.66 -15.72 -0.24
CA GLU A 78 2.09 -15.31 1.10
C GLU A 78 3.60 -15.49 1.26
N VAL A 79 4.28 -14.48 1.79
CA VAL A 79 5.70 -14.56 2.17
C VAL A 79 5.82 -14.39 3.66
N PHE A 80 6.35 -15.39 4.35
CA PHE A 80 6.74 -15.27 5.75
C PHE A 80 8.17 -14.71 5.86
N SER A 81 8.38 -13.77 6.78
CA SER A 81 9.69 -13.23 7.11
C SER A 81 9.88 -13.14 8.63
N ASN A 82 11.05 -13.51 9.12
CA ASN A 82 11.44 -13.29 10.51
C ASN A 82 12.50 -12.18 10.55
N PRO A 83 12.17 -10.97 11.05
CA PRO A 83 13.13 -9.86 11.12
C PRO A 83 14.29 -10.13 12.08
N LYS A 84 14.20 -11.15 12.94
CA LYS A 84 15.25 -11.63 13.84
C LYS A 84 15.68 -13.04 13.42
N ALA A 85 16.11 -13.19 12.17
CA ALA A 85 16.43 -14.47 11.53
C ALA A 85 17.46 -15.33 12.29
N ASP A 86 18.29 -14.73 13.15
CA ASP A 86 19.26 -15.44 14.00
C ASP A 86 18.63 -16.19 15.18
N MET A 87 17.32 -16.07 15.41
CA MET A 87 16.59 -16.82 16.43
C MET A 87 15.68 -17.88 15.79
N ILE A 88 15.95 -19.15 16.10
CA ILE A 88 15.09 -20.28 15.69
C ILE A 88 13.76 -20.17 16.46
N GLY A 89 12.67 -19.97 15.72
CA GLY A 89 11.30 -20.09 16.22
C GLY A 89 10.62 -18.82 16.75
N GLY A 90 11.00 -17.65 16.23
CA GLY A 90 10.44 -16.36 16.65
C GLY A 90 9.19 -15.90 15.89
N ASP A 91 8.52 -14.92 16.48
CA ASP A 91 7.49 -14.11 15.82
C ASP A 91 8.05 -13.43 14.58
N GLY A 92 7.30 -13.48 13.49
CA GLY A 92 7.62 -12.87 12.21
C GLY A 92 6.40 -12.16 11.62
N LEU A 93 6.46 -11.96 10.31
CA LEU A 93 5.43 -11.30 9.53
C LEU A 93 5.03 -12.19 8.36
N SER A 94 3.73 -12.41 8.21
CA SER A 94 3.13 -12.95 6.99
C SER A 94 2.72 -11.78 6.10
N THR A 95 3.23 -11.75 4.87
CA THR A 95 3.01 -10.64 3.93
C THR A 95 2.32 -11.10 2.65
N TRP A 96 1.26 -10.40 2.27
CA TRP A 96 0.60 -10.48 0.97
C TRP A 96 0.78 -9.18 0.20
N ARG A 97 0.90 -9.29 -1.12
CA ARG A 97 1.06 -8.15 -2.02
C ARG A 97 -0.02 -8.20 -3.08
N PHE A 98 -0.70 -7.07 -3.25
CA PHE A 98 -1.76 -6.89 -4.21
C PHE A 98 -1.51 -5.63 -5.03
N GLU A 99 -2.11 -5.58 -6.22
CA GLU A 99 -2.23 -4.38 -7.03
C GLU A 99 -3.71 -4.10 -7.27
N ALA A 100 -4.14 -2.87 -7.02
CA ALA A 100 -5.48 -2.41 -7.33
C ALA A 100 -5.68 -2.31 -8.85
N GLN A 101 -6.71 -2.95 -9.38
CA GLN A 101 -6.99 -2.97 -10.82
C GLN A 101 -8.33 -2.34 -11.15
N GLU A 102 -9.42 -3.04 -10.87
CA GLU A 102 -10.77 -2.61 -11.22
C GLU A 102 -11.37 -1.71 -10.15
N SER A 103 -12.04 -0.64 -10.58
CA SER A 103 -12.78 0.24 -9.69
C SER A 103 -13.94 -0.50 -9.02
N GLY A 104 -14.23 -0.17 -7.77
CA GLY A 104 -15.33 -0.80 -7.02
C GLY A 104 -14.97 -0.99 -5.56
N SER A 105 -15.74 -1.82 -4.87
CA SER A 105 -15.45 -2.17 -3.47
C SER A 105 -15.53 -3.66 -3.23
N GLY A 106 -14.60 -4.19 -2.45
CA GLY A 106 -14.59 -5.58 -2.01
C GLY A 106 -14.11 -5.69 -0.56
N ARG A 107 -14.05 -6.92 -0.05
CA ARG A 107 -13.57 -7.21 1.30
C ARG A 107 -12.30 -8.04 1.23
N LEU A 108 -11.31 -7.65 2.02
CA LEU A 108 -10.10 -8.40 2.28
C LEU A 108 -10.19 -8.95 3.70
N TYR A 109 -10.42 -10.25 3.81
CA TYR A 109 -10.71 -10.92 5.07
C TYR A 109 -9.78 -12.10 5.31
N LEU A 110 -9.06 -12.06 6.44
CA LEU A 110 -8.17 -13.12 6.90
C LEU A 110 -8.47 -13.49 8.35
N THR A 111 -8.17 -14.73 8.70
CA THR A 111 -8.28 -15.26 10.08
C THR A 111 -6.97 -15.91 10.50
N TYR A 112 -6.59 -15.76 11.77
CA TYR A 112 -5.39 -16.36 12.33
C TYR A 112 -5.78 -17.57 13.17
N GLN A 113 -5.59 -18.77 12.63
CA GLN A 113 -6.02 -20.02 13.27
C GLN A 113 -5.11 -21.18 12.86
N ARG A 114 -5.26 -22.31 13.55
CA ARG A 114 -4.62 -23.56 13.16
C ARG A 114 -5.46 -24.23 12.07
N PRO A 115 -4.88 -24.54 10.89
CA PRO A 115 -5.66 -25.09 9.78
C PRO A 115 -6.40 -26.40 10.07
N TRP A 116 -5.95 -27.18 11.07
CA TRP A 116 -6.58 -28.44 11.48
C TRP A 116 -7.67 -28.28 12.56
N GLU A 117 -7.86 -27.07 13.11
CA GLU A 117 -8.89 -26.78 14.13
C GLU A 117 -9.97 -25.89 13.50
N ALA A 118 -10.64 -26.39 12.46
CA ALA A 118 -11.56 -25.58 11.64
C ALA A 118 -12.77 -25.01 12.41
N ASP A 119 -13.23 -25.72 13.45
CA ASP A 119 -14.38 -25.32 14.27
C ASP A 119 -14.00 -24.42 15.45
N ALA A 120 -12.71 -24.16 15.68
CA ALA A 120 -12.25 -23.30 16.75
C ALA A 120 -12.39 -21.81 16.38
N GLU A 121 -12.65 -20.97 17.38
CA GLU A 121 -12.63 -19.52 17.21
C GLU A 121 -11.23 -19.05 16.79
N PRO A 122 -11.10 -18.20 15.74
CA PRO A 122 -9.80 -17.67 15.33
C PRO A 122 -9.15 -16.85 16.45
N ALA A 123 -7.84 -17.02 16.63
CA ALA A 123 -7.08 -16.22 17.59
C ALA A 123 -6.86 -14.77 17.14
N GLY A 124 -7.16 -14.46 15.88
CA GLY A 124 -7.06 -13.12 15.30
C GLY A 124 -7.81 -13.01 13.98
N MET A 125 -8.15 -11.79 13.61
CA MET A 125 -8.86 -11.47 12.38
C MET A 125 -8.23 -10.22 11.76
N PHE A 126 -8.29 -10.15 10.44
CA PHE A 126 -8.03 -8.92 9.69
C PHE A 126 -9.22 -8.75 8.76
N ASP A 127 -9.96 -7.66 8.93
CA ASP A 127 -11.16 -7.38 8.15
C ASP A 127 -11.10 -5.96 7.58
N CYS A 128 -10.85 -5.86 6.29
CA CYS A 128 -10.73 -4.57 5.63
C CYS A 128 -11.63 -4.47 4.40
N ARG A 129 -12.51 -3.46 4.40
CA ARG A 129 -13.17 -3.03 3.17
C ARG A 129 -12.17 -2.27 2.29
N ILE A 130 -12.04 -2.70 1.05
CA ILE A 130 -11.19 -2.11 0.02
C ILE A 130 -12.08 -1.36 -0.97
N GLU A 131 -11.70 -0.13 -1.30
CA GLU A 131 -12.34 0.70 -2.32
C GLU A 131 -11.29 1.14 -3.35
N VAL A 132 -11.48 0.78 -4.62
CA VAL A 132 -10.60 1.23 -5.72
C VAL A 132 -11.34 2.29 -6.51
N ARG A 133 -10.67 3.43 -6.75
CA ARG A 133 -11.18 4.58 -7.52
C ARG A 133 -10.29 4.92 -8.70
#